data_AF-A0AAC9W5C4-F1
#
_entry.id   AF-A0AAC9W5C4-F1
#
_cell.length_a   1.000
_cell.length_b   1.000
_cell.length_c   1.000
_cell.angle_alpha   90.00
_cell.angle_beta   90.00
_cell.angle_gamma   90.00
#
_symmetry.space_group_name_H-M   'P 1'
#
loop_
_entity.id
_entity.type
_entity.pdbx_description
1 polymer ?
#
loop_
_entity_poly.entity_id
_entity_poly.type
_entity_poly.pdbx_seq_one_letter_code
_entity_poly.pdbx_strand_id
1 'polypeptide(L)'
;MKGVFFAEGLELDKAKQYGIEKKVISQIKYLRKIGNLSVLSINPERSLLDDILFICPLIKSRREIERYKLLDYIDSNTDYIYIRRPTLTNAFYQLLSKIKKEYKDIVIILEIPTYPFHKEYQGLSKILIVKSIICEKKMNRVIDKIMTYSNDKQIWGIDCINASNCVEYDMIESRSLSYQVIPNYIRLTFVANLMYWHGVDRIVKGILNYHGDYVVVLNVVGAGQELKNLKILADNDRRIIFHGPKSGDELTKIFNETDIAVDALGRHRSGILYNSSLKSKEYVARGIPVVSAVKTELDSLTDFPYYLKLPADDSDIEIDAIIKFYEKIYLNKNAQMITLNIRNYTKKLFDYEFGFERPVKKYLNKKRCVK
;
A
#
# COMPACT_ATOMS: atom_id res chain seq x y z
N MET A 1 -12.00 -0.35 -24.61
CA MET A 1 -10.96 0.70 -24.56
C MET A 1 -9.61 0.04 -24.78
N LYS A 2 -8.67 0.71 -25.43
CA LYS A 2 -7.28 0.26 -25.61
C LYS A 2 -6.36 1.07 -24.71
N GLY A 3 -5.58 0.43 -23.85
CA GLY A 3 -4.67 1.09 -22.93
C GLY A 3 -3.26 0.54 -22.97
N VAL A 4 -2.32 1.31 -22.44
CA VAL A 4 -0.94 0.88 -22.18
C VAL A 4 -0.64 1.03 -20.69
N PHE A 5 -0.22 -0.05 -20.05
CA PHE A 5 0.36 -0.02 -18.71
C PHE A 5 1.87 0.12 -18.83
N PHE A 6 2.44 1.17 -18.23
CA PHE A 6 3.87 1.43 -18.24
C PHE A 6 4.43 1.45 -16.81
N ALA A 7 5.51 0.72 -16.59
CA ALA A 7 6.22 0.69 -15.32
C ALA A 7 7.72 0.42 -15.52
N GLU A 8 8.48 0.57 -14.44
CA GLU A 8 9.93 0.36 -14.43
C GLU A 8 10.30 -0.57 -13.29
N GLY A 9 11.27 -1.46 -13.49
CA GLY A 9 11.76 -2.33 -12.43
C GLY A 9 10.84 -3.51 -12.11
N LEU A 10 9.84 -3.84 -12.94
CA LEU A 10 8.97 -4.99 -12.72
C LEU A 10 9.42 -6.19 -13.54
N GLU A 11 9.78 -7.26 -12.85
CA GLU A 11 9.99 -8.57 -13.44
C GLU A 11 8.67 -9.36 -13.36
N LEU A 12 7.85 -9.25 -14.42
CA LEU A 12 6.51 -9.87 -14.44
C LEU A 12 6.56 -11.40 -14.27
N ASP A 13 7.66 -12.04 -14.67
CA ASP A 13 7.85 -13.49 -14.59
C ASP A 13 8.28 -13.99 -13.20
N LYS A 14 8.89 -13.13 -12.36
CA LYS A 14 9.35 -13.48 -10.99
C LYS A 14 8.37 -13.09 -9.89
N ALA A 15 7.23 -12.50 -10.26
CA ALA A 15 6.31 -11.79 -9.39
C ALA A 15 5.46 -12.66 -8.40
N LYS A 16 5.82 -13.94 -8.18
CA LYS A 16 5.05 -14.86 -7.30
C LYS A 16 5.34 -14.70 -5.79
N GLN A 17 6.40 -13.99 -5.40
CA GLN A 17 6.93 -14.11 -4.02
C GLN A 17 6.64 -12.93 -3.07
N TYR A 18 6.33 -11.72 -3.56
CA TYR A 18 6.29 -10.51 -2.71
C TYR A 18 5.02 -9.66 -2.91
N GLY A 19 4.65 -8.89 -1.88
CA GLY A 19 3.35 -8.19 -1.80
C GLY A 19 3.15 -7.04 -2.80
N ILE A 20 4.22 -6.33 -3.19
CA ILE A 20 4.11 -5.20 -4.13
C ILE A 20 3.89 -5.72 -5.55
N GLU A 21 4.58 -6.79 -5.92
CA GLU A 21 4.51 -7.46 -7.20
C GLU A 21 3.13 -8.08 -7.40
N LYS A 22 2.58 -8.73 -6.37
CA LYS A 22 1.18 -9.17 -6.34
C LYS A 22 0.23 -8.01 -6.61
N LYS A 23 0.43 -6.86 -5.95
CA LYS A 23 -0.36 -5.65 -6.21
C LYS A 23 -0.30 -5.24 -7.69
N VAL A 24 0.87 -5.22 -8.31
CA VAL A 24 0.98 -4.80 -9.71
C VAL A 24 0.30 -5.79 -10.68
N ILE A 25 0.45 -7.10 -10.43
CA ILE A 25 -0.26 -8.11 -11.22
C ILE A 25 -1.77 -7.90 -11.12
N SER A 26 -2.29 -7.69 -9.91
CA SER A 26 -3.71 -7.42 -9.71
C SER A 26 -4.12 -6.11 -10.42
N GLN A 27 -3.34 -5.04 -10.34
CA GLN A 27 -3.62 -3.81 -11.09
C GLN A 27 -3.73 -4.07 -12.60
N ILE A 28 -2.77 -4.80 -13.19
CA ILE A 28 -2.79 -5.17 -14.62
C ILE A 28 -4.02 -6.03 -14.95
N LYS A 29 -4.32 -7.05 -14.13
CA LYS A 29 -5.48 -7.93 -14.27
C LYS A 29 -6.79 -7.13 -14.31
N TYR A 30 -6.95 -6.15 -13.42
CA TYR A 30 -8.17 -5.36 -13.35
C TYR A 30 -8.22 -4.24 -14.39
N LEU A 31 -7.09 -3.68 -14.82
CA LEU A 31 -7.06 -2.80 -15.99
C LEU A 31 -7.48 -3.53 -17.28
N ARG A 32 -7.10 -4.81 -17.43
CA ARG A 32 -7.56 -5.67 -18.55
C ARG A 32 -9.08 -5.89 -18.59
N LYS A 33 -9.78 -5.76 -17.45
CA LYS A 33 -11.25 -5.80 -17.41
C LYS A 33 -11.89 -4.54 -18.01
N ILE A 34 -11.16 -3.42 -18.08
CA ILE A 34 -11.62 -2.18 -18.72
C ILE A 34 -11.56 -2.29 -20.25
N GLY A 35 -10.61 -3.08 -20.78
CA GLY A 35 -10.48 -3.35 -22.20
C GLY A 35 -9.10 -3.91 -22.55
N ASN A 36 -8.73 -3.84 -23.83
CA ASN A 36 -7.44 -4.34 -24.30
C ASN A 36 -6.30 -3.53 -23.67
N LEU A 37 -5.32 -4.21 -23.07
CA LEU A 37 -4.23 -3.58 -22.33
C LEU A 37 -2.89 -4.18 -22.75
N SER A 38 -2.06 -3.38 -23.41
CA SER A 38 -0.66 -3.67 -23.60
C SER A 38 0.14 -3.36 -22.33
N VAL A 39 1.14 -4.18 -22.01
CA VAL A 39 1.96 -4.01 -20.79
C VAL A 39 3.41 -3.84 -21.20
N LEU A 40 4.02 -2.73 -20.78
CA LEU A 40 5.44 -2.45 -20.92
C LEU A 40 6.05 -2.26 -19.54
N SER A 41 6.99 -3.14 -19.18
CA SER A 41 7.90 -2.94 -18.05
C SER A 41 9.32 -2.84 -18.58
N ILE A 42 10.01 -1.75 -18.24
CA ILE A 42 11.44 -1.61 -18.57
C ILE A 42 12.30 -1.96 -17.37
N ASN A 43 13.28 -2.84 -17.60
CA ASN A 43 14.29 -3.23 -16.63
C ASN A 43 15.67 -3.00 -17.26
N PRO A 44 16.13 -1.75 -17.37
CA PRO A 44 17.45 -1.47 -17.92
C PRO A 44 18.50 -2.17 -17.05
N GLU A 45 19.47 -2.82 -17.69
CA GLU A 45 20.65 -3.35 -17.00
C GLU A 45 21.29 -2.24 -16.18
N ARG A 46 21.60 -2.53 -14.92
CA ARG A 46 22.17 -1.55 -14.01
C ARG A 46 23.67 -1.74 -13.90
N SER A 47 24.41 -0.73 -14.32
CA SER A 47 25.82 -0.56 -13.99
C SER A 47 25.99 0.63 -13.03
N LEU A 48 27.09 0.66 -12.28
CA LEU A 48 27.41 1.80 -11.40
C LEU A 48 27.53 3.11 -12.19
N LEU A 49 28.02 3.04 -13.43
CA LEU A 49 28.05 4.17 -14.36
C LEU A 49 26.62 4.61 -14.74
N ASP A 50 25.73 3.70 -15.09
CA ASP A 50 24.34 4.04 -15.45
C ASP A 50 23.58 4.69 -14.29
N ASP A 51 23.80 4.23 -13.06
CA ASP A 51 23.20 4.83 -11.86
C ASP A 51 23.69 6.27 -11.65
N ILE A 52 25.00 6.52 -11.83
CA ILE A 52 25.57 7.87 -11.77
C ILE A 52 24.99 8.77 -12.88
N LEU A 53 25.00 8.28 -14.13
CA LEU A 53 24.47 9.03 -15.28
C LEU A 53 22.98 9.34 -15.13
N PHE A 54 22.20 8.43 -14.52
CA PHE A 54 20.78 8.64 -14.26
C PHE A 54 20.53 9.76 -13.25
N ILE A 55 21.41 9.90 -12.27
CA ILE A 55 21.34 10.97 -11.27
C ILE A 55 21.77 12.32 -11.88
N CYS A 56 22.71 12.32 -12.84
CA CYS A 56 23.17 13.55 -13.51
C CYS A 56 22.02 14.29 -14.21
N PRO A 57 21.79 15.59 -13.92
CA PRO A 57 20.60 16.32 -14.41
C PRO A 57 20.60 16.60 -15.92
N LEU A 58 21.78 16.67 -16.54
CA LEU A 58 21.95 17.06 -17.94
C LEU A 58 22.20 15.89 -18.91
N ILE A 59 22.30 14.67 -18.40
CA ILE A 59 22.63 13.48 -19.21
C ILE A 59 21.40 12.59 -19.34
N LYS A 60 21.17 12.07 -20.56
CA LYS A 60 20.20 11.00 -20.82
C LYS A 60 20.88 9.66 -20.54
N SER A 61 20.52 9.02 -19.44
CA SER A 61 21.00 7.66 -19.15
C SER A 61 20.31 6.62 -20.04
N ARG A 62 20.85 5.39 -20.05
CA ARG A 62 20.22 4.25 -20.73
C ARG A 62 18.76 4.06 -20.32
N ARG A 63 18.45 4.22 -19.03
CA ARG A 63 17.07 4.18 -18.50
C ARG A 63 16.16 5.21 -19.16
N GLU A 64 16.64 6.43 -19.42
CA GLU A 64 15.86 7.45 -20.12
C GLU A 64 15.62 7.11 -21.58
N ILE A 65 16.62 6.51 -22.24
CA ILE A 65 16.51 6.08 -23.64
C ILE A 65 15.49 4.94 -23.76
N GLU A 66 15.56 3.94 -22.87
CA GLU A 66 14.65 2.80 -22.91
C GLU A 66 13.17 3.18 -22.68
N ARG A 67 12.89 4.28 -21.97
CA ARG A 67 11.53 4.82 -21.83
C ARG A 67 10.88 5.15 -23.17
N TYR A 68 11.65 5.50 -24.20
CA TYR A 68 11.10 5.81 -25.52
C TYR A 68 10.47 4.61 -26.22
N LYS A 69 10.78 3.36 -25.80
CA LYS A 69 10.05 2.16 -26.25
C LYS A 69 8.55 2.24 -25.99
N LEU A 70 8.11 3.11 -25.06
CA LEU A 70 6.69 3.38 -24.84
C LEU A 70 5.96 3.84 -26.11
N LEU A 71 6.65 4.54 -27.02
CA LEU A 71 6.06 4.98 -28.28
C LEU A 71 5.64 3.81 -29.18
N ASP A 72 6.36 2.69 -29.14
CA ASP A 72 6.06 1.50 -29.95
C ASP A 72 4.76 0.80 -29.53
N TYR A 73 4.22 1.15 -28.37
CA TYR A 73 2.98 0.61 -27.81
C TYR A 73 1.77 1.52 -28.01
N ILE A 74 1.97 2.72 -28.57
CA ILE A 74 0.94 3.73 -28.75
C ILE A 74 0.61 3.87 -30.23
N ASP A 75 -0.68 3.88 -30.53
CA ASP A 75 -1.21 4.18 -31.87
C ASP A 75 -2.45 5.06 -31.78
N SER A 76 -3.02 5.40 -32.94
CA SER A 76 -4.22 6.25 -33.04
C SER A 76 -5.46 5.70 -32.31
N ASN A 77 -5.48 4.39 -32.02
CA ASN A 77 -6.57 3.73 -31.30
C ASN A 77 -6.32 3.63 -29.80
N THR A 78 -5.19 4.12 -29.30
CA THR A 78 -4.83 4.04 -27.88
C THR A 78 -5.54 5.14 -27.08
N ASP A 79 -6.44 4.73 -26.19
CA ASP A 79 -7.29 5.63 -25.40
C ASP A 79 -6.53 6.22 -24.20
N TYR A 80 -5.67 5.42 -23.54
CA TYR A 80 -5.00 5.85 -22.32
C TYR A 80 -3.66 5.16 -22.05
N ILE A 81 -2.84 5.83 -21.24
CA ILE A 81 -1.60 5.30 -20.65
C ILE A 81 -1.75 5.36 -19.13
N TYR A 82 -1.53 4.23 -18.47
CA TYR A 82 -1.42 4.13 -17.02
C TYR A 82 0.06 3.96 -16.65
N ILE A 83 0.65 4.99 -16.05
CA ILE A 83 2.07 5.07 -15.70
C ILE A 83 2.22 4.81 -14.21
N ARG A 84 2.95 3.77 -13.82
CA ARG A 84 3.12 3.41 -12.41
C ARG A 84 4.49 3.80 -11.86
N ARG A 85 4.52 4.60 -10.80
CA ARG A 85 5.71 4.94 -9.99
C ARG A 85 6.94 5.28 -10.86
N PRO A 86 6.84 6.25 -11.78
CA PRO A 86 8.01 6.63 -12.56
C PRO A 86 8.96 7.45 -11.68
N THR A 87 10.25 7.40 -12.00
CA THR A 87 11.15 8.46 -11.55
C THR A 87 10.93 9.68 -12.43
N LEU A 88 10.61 10.83 -11.84
CA LEU A 88 10.35 12.05 -12.59
C LEU A 88 11.65 12.68 -13.07
N THR A 89 11.78 12.88 -14.38
CA THR A 89 12.92 13.54 -14.99
C THR A 89 12.46 14.42 -16.15
N ASN A 90 13.28 15.39 -16.54
CA ASN A 90 12.96 16.25 -17.67
C ASN A 90 12.85 15.46 -19.00
N ALA A 91 13.65 14.40 -19.18
CA ALA A 91 13.55 13.51 -20.34
C ALA A 91 12.21 12.76 -20.36
N PHE A 92 11.73 12.28 -19.20
CA PHE A 92 10.39 11.70 -19.10
C PHE A 92 9.28 12.69 -19.44
N TYR A 93 9.36 13.92 -18.93
CA TYR A 93 8.42 14.99 -19.32
C TYR A 93 8.44 15.26 -20.83
N GLN A 94 9.62 15.29 -21.46
CA GLN A 94 9.74 15.48 -22.92
C GLN A 94 9.07 14.34 -23.69
N LEU A 95 9.24 13.09 -23.25
CA LEU A 95 8.55 11.93 -23.83
C LEU A 95 7.02 12.08 -23.74
N LEU A 96 6.49 12.39 -22.55
CA LEU A 96 5.04 12.58 -22.37
C LEU A 96 4.51 13.78 -23.17
N SER A 97 5.28 14.85 -23.27
CA SER A 97 4.92 16.01 -24.10
C SER A 97 4.89 15.65 -25.59
N LYS A 98 5.82 14.82 -26.07
CA LYS A 98 5.78 14.30 -27.45
C LYS A 98 4.50 13.49 -27.68
N ILE A 99 4.19 12.56 -26.76
CA ILE A 99 2.97 11.74 -26.83
C ILE A 99 1.72 12.63 -26.89
N LYS A 100 1.60 13.64 -26.03
CA LYS A 100 0.45 14.57 -26.01
C LYS A 100 0.33 15.44 -27.27
N LYS A 101 1.44 15.75 -27.94
CA LYS A 101 1.43 16.50 -29.21
C LYS A 101 0.94 15.63 -30.37
N GLU A 102 1.36 14.37 -30.40
CA GLU A 102 1.05 13.42 -31.47
C GLU A 102 -0.35 12.82 -31.30
N TYR A 103 -0.74 12.50 -30.07
CA TYR A 103 -2.03 11.91 -29.71
C TYR A 103 -2.79 12.85 -28.77
N LYS A 104 -3.41 13.90 -29.31
CA LYS A 104 -4.07 14.97 -28.53
C LYS A 104 -5.11 14.45 -27.53
N ASP A 105 -5.77 13.36 -27.90
CA ASP A 105 -6.88 12.76 -27.19
C ASP A 105 -6.48 11.70 -26.16
N ILE A 106 -5.21 11.28 -26.11
CA ILE A 106 -4.77 10.23 -25.21
C ILE A 106 -4.85 10.69 -23.75
N VAL A 107 -5.38 9.85 -22.87
CA VAL A 107 -5.44 10.12 -21.43
C VAL A 107 -4.22 9.54 -20.74
N ILE A 108 -3.51 10.32 -19.93
CA ILE A 108 -2.35 9.87 -19.15
C ILE A 108 -2.69 9.92 -17.67
N ILE A 109 -2.73 8.74 -17.04
CA ILE A 109 -2.93 8.57 -15.60
C ILE A 109 -1.58 8.19 -14.98
N LEU A 110 -1.16 8.95 -13.97
CA LEU A 110 0.10 8.75 -13.26
C LEU A 110 -0.14 8.25 -11.84
N GLU A 111 0.35 7.06 -11.48
CA GLU A 111 0.27 6.53 -10.12
C GLU A 111 1.46 6.98 -9.26
N ILE A 112 1.13 7.59 -8.12
CA ILE A 112 2.04 7.93 -7.03
C ILE A 112 1.66 7.07 -5.81
N PRO A 113 2.42 6.01 -5.50
CA PRO A 113 2.06 5.05 -4.46
C PRO A 113 2.13 5.62 -3.04
N THR A 114 3.01 6.61 -2.81
CA THR A 114 3.19 7.32 -1.55
C THR A 114 3.35 8.81 -1.85
N TYR A 115 2.65 9.68 -1.13
CA TYR A 115 2.85 11.13 -1.22
C TYR A 115 2.90 11.76 0.17
N PRO A 116 3.84 12.70 0.43
CA PRO A 116 4.98 13.06 -0.41
C PRO A 116 6.08 11.98 -0.41
N PHE A 117 6.59 11.60 -1.59
CA PHE A 117 7.61 10.54 -1.73
C PHE A 117 9.06 11.02 -1.54
N HIS A 118 9.30 12.33 -1.43
CA HIS A 118 10.65 12.90 -1.32
C HIS A 118 11.49 12.30 -0.18
N LYS A 119 10.84 11.94 0.93
CA LYS A 119 11.50 11.33 2.09
C LYS A 119 11.92 9.87 1.87
N GLU A 120 11.47 9.23 0.79
CA GLU A 120 11.90 7.87 0.42
C GLU A 120 13.33 7.84 -0.15
N TYR A 121 13.84 8.98 -0.66
CA TYR A 121 15.20 9.06 -1.20
C TYR A 121 16.25 9.17 -0.08
N GLN A 122 17.27 8.33 -0.16
CA GLN A 122 18.38 8.26 0.80
C GLN A 122 19.74 8.35 0.09
N GLY A 123 20.77 8.81 0.81
CA GLY A 123 22.13 8.95 0.28
C GLY A 123 22.20 9.78 -1.01
N LEU A 124 22.97 9.28 -1.99
CA LEU A 124 23.17 9.95 -3.29
C LEU A 124 21.88 10.09 -4.12
N SER A 125 20.88 9.23 -3.88
CA SER A 125 19.60 9.30 -4.60
C SER A 125 18.80 10.57 -4.28
N LYS A 126 19.15 11.32 -3.22
CA LYS A 126 18.56 12.64 -2.92
C LYS A 126 18.74 13.65 -4.05
N ILE A 127 19.75 13.51 -4.91
CA ILE A 127 19.92 14.39 -6.08
C ILE A 127 18.73 14.24 -7.06
N LEU A 128 18.09 13.06 -7.13
CA LEU A 128 16.88 12.86 -7.94
C LEU A 128 15.71 13.73 -7.48
N ILE A 129 15.68 14.16 -6.22
CA ILE A 129 14.68 15.11 -5.72
C ILE A 129 14.73 16.42 -6.52
N VAL A 130 15.94 16.92 -6.81
CA VAL A 130 16.12 18.16 -7.58
C VAL A 130 15.55 18.00 -8.99
N LYS A 131 15.83 16.86 -9.64
CA LYS A 131 15.27 16.53 -10.97
C LYS A 131 13.75 16.43 -10.92
N SER A 132 13.21 15.79 -9.88
CA SER A 132 11.77 15.65 -9.67
C SER A 132 11.12 17.03 -9.50
N ILE A 133 11.56 17.88 -8.57
CA ILE A 133 10.96 19.20 -8.30
C ILE A 133 10.83 20.06 -9.57
N ILE A 134 11.85 20.07 -10.43
CA ILE A 134 11.81 20.82 -11.71
C ILE A 134 10.73 20.26 -12.64
N CYS A 135 10.57 18.94 -12.64
CA CYS A 135 9.62 18.21 -13.47
C CYS A 135 8.18 18.34 -12.95
N GLU A 136 7.99 18.26 -11.64
CA GLU A 136 6.70 18.35 -10.94
C GLU A 136 5.90 19.57 -11.36
N LYS A 137 6.54 20.75 -11.41
CA LYS A 137 5.92 22.02 -11.82
C LYS A 137 5.38 22.03 -13.24
N LYS A 138 5.79 21.07 -14.09
CA LYS A 138 5.40 20.97 -15.50
C LYS A 138 4.44 19.80 -15.75
N MET A 139 4.26 18.89 -14.79
CA MET A 139 3.49 17.66 -14.99
C MET A 139 2.02 17.93 -15.32
N ASN A 140 1.44 19.02 -14.80
CA ASN A 140 0.06 19.41 -15.11
C ASN A 140 -0.21 19.72 -16.59
N ARG A 141 0.84 19.88 -17.41
CA ARG A 141 0.72 20.08 -18.86
C ARG A 141 0.56 18.79 -19.65
N VAL A 142 0.90 17.64 -19.05
CA VAL A 142 0.98 16.35 -19.75
C VAL A 142 0.22 15.22 -19.06
N ILE A 143 -0.06 15.33 -17.76
CA ILE A 143 -0.80 14.34 -16.97
C ILE A 143 -2.24 14.82 -16.79
N ASP A 144 -3.21 13.95 -17.03
CA ASP A 144 -4.63 14.29 -16.88
C ASP A 144 -5.15 14.00 -15.47
N LYS A 145 -4.68 12.92 -14.83
CA LYS A 145 -5.02 12.56 -13.44
C LYS A 145 -3.84 11.89 -12.74
N ILE A 146 -3.79 12.10 -11.43
CA ILE A 146 -2.88 11.37 -10.55
C ILE A 146 -3.67 10.32 -9.76
N MET A 147 -3.28 9.06 -9.87
CA MET A 147 -3.76 8.01 -8.97
C MET A 147 -2.90 8.05 -7.70
N THR A 148 -3.52 8.25 -6.53
CA THR A 148 -2.81 8.31 -5.25
C THR A 148 -3.52 7.49 -4.18
N TYR A 149 -2.76 7.04 -3.19
CA TYR A 149 -3.25 6.35 -2.00
C TYR A 149 -3.24 7.23 -0.75
N SER A 150 -2.96 8.53 -0.93
CA SER A 150 -3.15 9.56 0.09
C SER A 150 -4.55 10.16 0.01
N ASN A 151 -4.87 11.07 0.93
CA ASN A 151 -6.10 11.86 0.93
C ASN A 151 -6.00 13.17 0.12
N ASP A 152 -4.87 13.42 -0.55
CA ASP A 152 -4.63 14.63 -1.36
C ASP A 152 -5.62 14.71 -2.53
N LYS A 153 -6.34 15.83 -2.64
CA LYS A 153 -7.28 16.05 -3.76
C LYS A 153 -6.60 16.51 -5.03
N GLN A 154 -5.46 17.16 -4.89
CA GLN A 154 -4.61 17.57 -6.00
C GLN A 154 -3.15 17.34 -5.64
N ILE A 155 -2.36 16.90 -6.61
CA ILE A 155 -0.90 16.85 -6.53
C ILE A 155 -0.38 17.61 -7.75
N TRP A 156 0.51 18.58 -7.53
CA TRP A 156 1.06 19.47 -8.59
C TRP A 156 0.00 20.21 -9.42
N GLY A 157 -1.14 20.53 -8.81
CA GLY A 157 -2.29 21.15 -9.50
C GLY A 157 -3.06 20.19 -10.41
N ILE A 158 -2.76 18.89 -10.36
CA ILE A 158 -3.51 17.84 -11.07
C ILE A 158 -4.44 17.18 -10.07
N ASP A 159 -5.71 17.10 -10.42
CA ASP A 159 -6.69 16.36 -9.64
C ASP A 159 -6.32 14.89 -9.44
N CYS A 160 -6.58 14.41 -8.24
CA CYS A 160 -6.31 13.04 -7.86
C CYS A 160 -7.54 12.13 -8.03
N ILE A 161 -7.28 10.90 -8.44
CA ILE A 161 -8.12 9.74 -8.13
C ILE A 161 -7.56 9.18 -6.82
N ASN A 162 -8.22 9.50 -5.70
CA ASN A 162 -7.88 8.90 -4.40
C ASN A 162 -8.39 7.46 -4.37
N ALA A 163 -7.47 6.51 -4.44
CA ALA A 163 -7.75 5.09 -4.35
C ALA A 163 -7.29 4.53 -3.02
N SER A 164 -7.84 3.38 -2.65
CA SER A 164 -7.32 2.56 -1.56
C SER A 164 -6.37 1.52 -2.12
N ASN A 165 -5.36 1.12 -1.35
CA ASN A 165 -4.71 -0.15 -1.63
C ASN A 165 -5.77 -1.25 -1.59
N CYS A 166 -5.58 -2.25 -2.44
CA CYS A 166 -6.57 -3.30 -2.66
C CYS A 166 -5.93 -4.68 -2.52
N VAL A 167 -6.78 -5.65 -2.22
CA VAL A 167 -6.47 -7.08 -2.22
C VAL A 167 -7.56 -7.82 -2.99
N GLU A 168 -7.26 -9.05 -3.45
CA GLU A 168 -8.25 -9.89 -4.11
C GLU A 168 -8.99 -10.71 -3.05
N TYR A 169 -10.20 -10.29 -2.67
CA TYR A 169 -10.93 -10.90 -1.53
C TYR A 169 -11.20 -12.39 -1.72
N ASP A 170 -11.38 -12.81 -2.97
CA ASP A 170 -11.67 -14.21 -3.32
C ASP A 170 -10.41 -15.08 -3.27
N MET A 171 -9.22 -14.48 -3.23
CA MET A 171 -7.93 -15.17 -3.06
C MET A 171 -7.45 -15.18 -1.59
N ILE A 172 -8.13 -14.45 -0.71
CA ILE A 172 -7.80 -14.38 0.72
C ILE A 172 -8.80 -15.19 1.51
N GLU A 173 -8.30 -16.26 2.12
CA GLU A 173 -9.06 -17.05 3.08
C GLU A 173 -9.47 -16.20 4.28
N SER A 174 -10.75 -16.27 4.65
CA SER A 174 -11.21 -15.69 5.91
C SER A 174 -10.57 -16.43 7.08
N ARG A 175 -10.51 -15.76 8.24
CA ARG A 175 -10.20 -16.42 9.51
C ARG A 175 -11.09 -17.66 9.68
N SER A 176 -10.51 -18.73 10.22
CA SER A 176 -11.17 -20.02 10.40
C SER A 176 -12.59 -19.90 10.95
N LEU A 177 -13.52 -20.64 10.33
CA LEU A 177 -14.90 -20.77 10.84
C LEU A 177 -14.95 -21.51 12.18
N SER A 178 -13.93 -22.29 12.53
CA SER A 178 -13.81 -22.95 13.83
C SER A 178 -13.20 -22.06 14.92
N TYR A 179 -12.82 -20.81 14.61
CA TYR A 179 -12.25 -19.91 15.60
C TYR A 179 -13.23 -19.65 16.75
N GLN A 180 -12.72 -19.76 17.97
CA GLN A 180 -13.45 -19.49 19.20
C GLN A 180 -12.66 -18.51 20.05
N VAL A 181 -13.39 -17.60 20.67
CA VAL A 181 -12.86 -16.66 21.66
C VAL A 181 -12.43 -17.45 22.88
N ILE A 182 -11.21 -17.17 23.36
CA ILE A 182 -10.72 -17.72 24.62
C ILE A 182 -10.97 -16.67 25.70
N PRO A 183 -11.69 -16.99 26.79
CA PRO A 183 -11.93 -16.05 27.88
C PRO A 183 -10.61 -15.47 28.41
N ASN A 184 -10.59 -14.14 28.58
CA ASN A 184 -9.45 -13.40 29.13
C ASN A 184 -8.11 -13.61 28.40
N TYR A 185 -8.12 -13.96 27.11
CA TYR A 185 -6.92 -14.17 26.32
C TYR A 185 -7.04 -13.50 24.95
N ILE A 186 -6.09 -12.63 24.60
CA ILE A 186 -6.11 -11.85 23.36
C ILE A 186 -4.81 -12.05 22.58
N ARG A 187 -4.92 -12.53 21.34
CA ARG A 187 -3.85 -12.69 20.35
C ARG A 187 -3.85 -11.50 19.39
N LEU A 188 -2.83 -10.68 19.53
CA LEU A 188 -2.50 -9.60 18.61
C LEU A 188 -1.54 -10.12 17.55
N THR A 189 -1.71 -9.72 16.29
CA THR A 189 -0.77 -10.08 15.21
C THR A 189 -0.31 -8.84 14.45
N PHE A 190 1.02 -8.64 14.41
CA PHE A 190 1.67 -7.57 13.67
C PHE A 190 2.54 -8.18 12.57
N VAL A 191 2.27 -7.82 11.30
CA VAL A 191 3.07 -8.25 10.14
C VAL A 191 3.77 -7.05 9.51
N ALA A 192 5.09 -7.08 9.32
CA ALA A 192 5.80 -6.08 8.51
C ALA A 192 7.24 -6.48 8.17
N ASN A 193 7.87 -5.74 7.25
CA ASN A 193 9.31 -5.54 7.31
C ASN A 193 9.62 -4.56 8.46
N LEU A 194 10.10 -5.04 9.60
CA LEU A 194 10.21 -4.33 10.87
C LEU A 194 11.19 -3.14 10.79
N MET A 195 10.66 -1.92 10.90
CA MET A 195 11.37 -0.65 10.79
C MET A 195 10.91 0.28 11.92
N TYR A 196 11.72 1.27 12.32
CA TYR A 196 11.41 2.09 13.50
C TYR A 196 10.08 2.85 13.37
N TRP A 197 9.69 3.26 12.17
CA TRP A 197 8.40 3.93 11.90
C TRP A 197 7.19 2.98 11.94
N HIS A 198 7.37 1.69 12.20
CA HIS A 198 6.28 0.76 12.41
C HIS A 198 5.75 0.77 13.85
N GLY A 199 6.54 1.26 14.82
CA GLY A 199 6.07 1.49 16.20
C GLY A 199 5.82 0.21 17.01
N VAL A 200 6.43 -0.92 16.65
CA VAL A 200 6.25 -2.19 17.37
C VAL A 200 6.77 -2.10 18.82
N ASP A 201 7.78 -1.27 19.05
CA ASP A 201 8.31 -0.95 20.37
C ASP A 201 7.22 -0.42 21.33
N ARG A 202 6.30 0.41 20.83
CA ARG A 202 5.23 1.02 21.64
C ARG A 202 4.27 -0.01 22.23
N ILE A 203 3.90 -1.00 21.43
CA ILE A 203 3.01 -2.08 21.87
C ILE A 203 3.74 -3.12 22.71
N VAL A 204 5.03 -3.39 22.44
CA VAL A 204 5.85 -4.24 23.30
C VAL A 204 5.94 -3.63 24.70
N LYS A 205 6.30 -2.35 24.82
CA LYS A 205 6.34 -1.66 26.13
C LYS A 205 4.97 -1.63 26.82
N GLY A 206 3.90 -1.37 26.06
CA GLY A 206 2.54 -1.44 26.56
C GLY A 206 2.22 -2.79 27.21
N ILE A 207 2.59 -3.89 26.56
CA ILE A 207 2.39 -5.25 27.09
C ILE A 207 3.27 -5.50 28.32
N LEU A 208 4.55 -5.10 28.29
CA LEU A 208 5.47 -5.29 29.42
C LEU A 208 4.97 -4.58 30.69
N ASN A 209 4.43 -3.37 30.54
CA ASN A 209 3.92 -2.54 31.64
C ASN A 209 2.49 -2.92 32.08
N TYR A 210 1.83 -3.83 31.38
CA TYR A 210 0.45 -4.21 31.66
C TYR A 210 0.36 -5.38 32.64
N HIS A 211 -0.46 -5.20 33.69
CA HIS A 211 -0.63 -6.12 34.83
C HIS A 211 -2.11 -6.44 35.14
N GLY A 212 -3.02 -6.28 34.18
CA GLY A 212 -4.44 -6.60 34.36
C GLY A 212 -4.77 -8.08 34.12
N ASP A 213 -6.06 -8.41 34.12
CA ASP A 213 -6.56 -9.79 34.14
C ASP A 213 -6.48 -10.55 32.81
N TYR A 214 -6.43 -9.84 31.69
CA TYR A 214 -6.28 -10.46 30.36
C TYR A 214 -4.84 -10.91 30.10
N VAL A 215 -4.66 -12.09 29.52
CA VAL A 215 -3.39 -12.48 28.90
C VAL A 215 -3.34 -11.94 27.47
N VAL A 216 -2.52 -10.92 27.23
CA VAL A 216 -2.34 -10.31 25.91
C VAL A 216 -1.04 -10.78 25.29
N VAL A 217 -1.13 -11.48 24.16
CA VAL A 217 0.01 -12.04 23.42
C VAL A 217 0.16 -11.34 22.08
N LEU A 218 1.38 -10.89 21.75
CA LEU A 218 1.73 -10.27 20.47
C LEU A 218 2.55 -11.24 19.61
N ASN A 219 1.97 -11.65 18.49
CA ASN A 219 2.65 -12.34 17.40
C ASN A 219 3.28 -11.31 16.45
N VAL A 220 4.61 -11.29 16.39
CA VAL A 220 5.37 -10.44 15.46
C VAL A 220 5.88 -11.30 14.31
N VAL A 221 5.38 -11.02 13.10
CA VAL A 221 5.74 -11.73 11.88
C VAL A 221 6.53 -10.80 10.96
N GLY A 222 7.69 -11.27 10.51
CA GLY A 222 8.56 -10.56 9.59
C GLY A 222 10.02 -10.55 10.01
N ALA A 223 10.81 -9.80 9.26
CA ALA A 223 12.20 -9.46 9.55
C ALA A 223 12.38 -7.95 9.35
N GLY A 224 13.56 -7.40 9.63
CA GLY A 224 13.85 -5.99 9.36
C GLY A 224 14.88 -5.42 10.32
N GLN A 225 15.25 -4.16 10.10
CA GLN A 225 16.32 -3.48 10.85
C GLN A 225 16.03 -3.43 12.37
N GLU A 226 14.76 -3.32 12.76
CA GLU A 226 14.36 -3.23 14.17
C GLU A 226 14.24 -4.57 14.89
N LEU A 227 14.32 -5.71 14.19
CA LEU A 227 14.06 -7.02 14.80
C LEU A 227 14.97 -7.28 16.02
N LYS A 228 16.25 -6.93 15.92
CA LYS A 228 17.22 -7.10 17.02
C LYS A 228 16.83 -6.26 18.24
N ASN A 229 16.52 -4.99 18.02
CA ASN A 229 16.13 -4.06 19.09
C ASN A 229 14.84 -4.50 19.77
N LEU A 230 13.86 -4.97 19.00
CA LEU A 230 12.58 -5.48 19.52
C LEU A 230 12.76 -6.73 20.37
N LYS A 231 13.65 -7.65 19.97
CA LYS A 231 13.96 -8.85 20.76
C LYS A 231 14.65 -8.51 22.08
N ILE A 232 15.56 -7.54 22.07
CA ILE A 232 16.22 -7.02 23.28
C ILE A 232 15.17 -6.37 24.19
N LEU A 233 14.33 -5.50 23.63
CA LEU A 233 13.27 -4.81 24.37
C LEU A 233 12.27 -5.77 25.00
N ALA A 234 11.90 -6.84 24.30
CA ALA A 234 10.96 -7.84 24.81
C ALA A 234 11.54 -8.71 25.94
N ASP A 235 12.87 -8.74 26.12
CA ASP A 235 13.58 -9.44 27.20
C ASP A 235 13.05 -10.87 27.52
N ASN A 236 12.85 -11.68 26.47
CA ASN A 236 12.31 -13.04 26.56
C ASN A 236 10.92 -13.17 27.22
N ASP A 237 10.15 -12.08 27.31
CA ASP A 237 8.75 -12.12 27.77
C ASP A 237 7.94 -13.05 26.83
N ARG A 238 7.34 -14.09 27.43
CA ARG A 238 6.61 -15.14 26.72
C ARG A 238 5.36 -14.63 26.01
N ARG A 239 4.89 -13.42 26.33
CA ARG A 239 3.78 -12.75 25.65
C ARG A 239 4.18 -12.18 24.30
N ILE A 240 5.46 -12.03 23.98
CA ILE A 240 5.94 -11.49 22.70
C ILE A 240 6.59 -12.60 21.86
N ILE A 241 5.92 -13.03 20.80
CA ILE A 241 6.33 -14.18 19.98
C ILE A 241 6.83 -13.71 18.61
N PHE A 242 8.11 -13.92 18.33
CA PHE A 242 8.71 -13.59 17.03
C PHE A 242 8.74 -14.81 16.10
N HIS A 243 7.94 -14.78 15.04
CA HIS A 243 7.80 -15.89 14.08
C HIS A 243 8.83 -15.87 12.94
N GLY A 244 9.55 -14.76 12.77
CA GLY A 244 10.32 -14.49 11.56
C GLY A 244 9.42 -14.24 10.34
N PRO A 245 9.99 -14.19 9.12
CA PRO A 245 9.20 -14.06 7.90
C PRO A 245 8.31 -15.29 7.67
N LYS A 246 6.99 -15.08 7.52
CA LYS A 246 6.01 -16.11 7.17
C LYS A 246 5.18 -15.68 5.96
N SER A 247 4.75 -16.65 5.16
CA SER A 247 3.90 -16.42 3.98
C SER A 247 3.00 -17.63 3.72
N GLY A 248 2.01 -17.47 2.85
CA GLY A 248 1.09 -18.56 2.48
C GLY A 248 0.41 -19.19 3.70
N ASP A 249 0.36 -20.53 3.71
CA ASP A 249 -0.34 -21.32 4.73
C ASP A 249 0.21 -21.09 6.13
N GLU A 250 1.52 -20.89 6.29
CA GLU A 250 2.10 -20.61 7.61
C GLU A 250 1.57 -19.29 8.20
N LEU A 251 1.45 -18.26 7.36
CA LEU A 251 0.89 -16.98 7.77
C LEU A 251 -0.62 -17.09 8.01
N THR A 252 -1.33 -17.85 7.17
CA THR A 252 -2.75 -18.13 7.36
C THR A 252 -3.03 -18.82 8.70
N LYS A 253 -2.19 -19.77 9.14
CA LYS A 253 -2.33 -20.41 10.46
C LYS A 253 -2.28 -19.40 11.60
N ILE A 254 -1.35 -18.44 11.56
CA ILE A 254 -1.26 -17.37 12.57
C ILE A 254 -2.52 -16.50 12.56
N PHE A 255 -3.02 -16.13 11.37
CA PHE A 255 -4.23 -15.33 11.26
C PHE A 255 -5.50 -16.07 11.71
N ASN A 256 -5.55 -17.40 11.55
CA ASN A 256 -6.68 -18.20 12.01
C ASN A 256 -6.89 -18.14 13.51
N GLU A 257 -5.84 -17.80 14.26
CA GLU A 257 -5.86 -17.65 15.71
C GLU A 257 -5.92 -16.19 16.15
N THR A 258 -5.77 -15.22 15.25
CA THR A 258 -5.65 -13.81 15.61
C THR A 258 -6.99 -13.22 16.04
N ASP A 259 -7.02 -12.58 17.21
CA ASP A 259 -8.17 -11.83 17.72
C ASP A 259 -8.26 -10.43 17.09
N ILE A 260 -7.12 -9.74 17.06
CA ILE A 260 -6.98 -8.37 16.54
C ILE A 260 -5.65 -8.27 15.76
N ALA A 261 -5.70 -7.67 14.58
CA ALA A 261 -4.52 -7.38 13.79
C ALA A 261 -4.01 -5.95 14.03
N VAL A 262 -2.70 -5.78 14.07
CA VAL A 262 -2.03 -4.52 14.41
C VAL A 262 -1.37 -3.92 13.17
N ASP A 263 -1.93 -2.82 12.66
CA ASP A 263 -1.29 -2.01 11.63
C ASP A 263 -0.19 -1.10 12.24
N ALA A 264 0.43 -0.23 11.44
CA ALA A 264 1.52 0.61 11.88
C ALA A 264 1.12 1.53 13.05
N LEU A 265 1.98 1.54 14.06
CA LEU A 265 1.82 2.32 15.28
C LEU A 265 2.76 3.53 15.35
N GLY A 266 3.67 3.70 14.38
CA GLY A 266 4.76 4.69 14.47
C GLY A 266 4.92 5.61 13.25
N ARG A 267 3.89 5.77 12.40
CA ARG A 267 4.07 6.46 11.10
C ARG A 267 4.33 7.96 11.23
N HIS A 268 3.98 8.57 12.36
CA HIS A 268 4.38 9.95 12.70
C HIS A 268 5.90 10.14 12.64
N ARG A 269 6.68 9.12 13.03
CA ARG A 269 8.16 9.12 12.95
C ARG A 269 8.68 9.27 11.52
N SER A 270 7.91 8.83 10.52
CA SER A 270 8.24 9.00 9.09
C SER A 270 7.60 10.25 8.45
N GLY A 271 6.77 10.98 9.20
CA GLY A 271 5.98 12.11 8.70
C GLY A 271 4.87 11.71 7.72
N ILE A 272 4.41 10.45 7.76
CA ILE A 272 3.28 9.97 6.97
C ILE A 272 2.03 10.00 7.86
N LEU A 273 1.11 10.92 7.56
CA LEU A 273 -0.09 11.16 8.36
C LEU A 273 -1.31 10.35 7.92
N TYR A 274 -1.28 9.82 6.69
CA TYR A 274 -2.32 8.97 6.12
C TYR A 274 -1.69 7.71 5.54
N ASN A 275 -2.26 6.54 5.82
CA ASN A 275 -1.70 5.26 5.42
C ASN A 275 -2.76 4.33 4.86
N SER A 276 -2.55 3.87 3.63
CA SER A 276 -3.33 2.80 3.02
C SER A 276 -2.45 1.54 2.99
N SER A 277 -2.32 0.79 4.08
CA SER A 277 -1.38 -0.34 4.13
C SER A 277 -1.95 -1.58 3.43
N LEU A 278 -1.15 -2.32 2.66
CA LEU A 278 -1.59 -3.62 2.10
C LEU A 278 -1.95 -4.62 3.22
N LYS A 279 -1.22 -4.58 4.33
CA LYS A 279 -1.46 -5.48 5.46
C LYS A 279 -2.82 -5.25 6.12
N SER A 280 -3.25 -4.01 6.34
CA SER A 280 -4.60 -3.75 6.88
C SER A 280 -5.69 -4.27 5.95
N LYS A 281 -5.47 -4.18 4.62
CA LYS A 281 -6.43 -4.70 3.64
C LYS A 281 -6.51 -6.21 3.68
N GLU A 282 -5.38 -6.90 3.86
CA GLU A 282 -5.38 -8.33 4.11
C GLU A 282 -6.09 -8.67 5.43
N TYR A 283 -5.86 -7.92 6.52
CA TYR A 283 -6.50 -8.18 7.81
C TYR A 283 -8.03 -8.11 7.74
N VAL A 284 -8.57 -7.04 7.16
CA VAL A 284 -10.03 -6.90 7.01
C VAL A 284 -10.58 -7.85 5.93
N ALA A 285 -9.81 -8.18 4.89
CA ALA A 285 -10.19 -9.25 3.98
C ALA A 285 -10.23 -10.60 4.69
N ARG A 286 -9.38 -10.86 5.69
CA ARG A 286 -9.49 -12.06 6.54
C ARG A 286 -10.65 -11.98 7.54
N GLY A 287 -11.30 -10.82 7.68
CA GLY A 287 -12.36 -10.58 8.64
C GLY A 287 -11.86 -10.41 10.08
N ILE A 288 -10.68 -9.82 10.24
CA ILE A 288 -10.05 -9.58 11.54
C ILE A 288 -10.14 -8.09 11.86
N PRO A 289 -10.60 -7.70 13.07
CA PRO A 289 -10.56 -6.30 13.53
C PRO A 289 -9.14 -5.73 13.53
N VAL A 290 -9.01 -4.42 13.31
CA VAL A 290 -7.71 -3.77 13.13
C VAL A 290 -7.51 -2.64 14.15
N VAL A 291 -6.30 -2.57 14.72
CA VAL A 291 -5.82 -1.39 15.47
C VAL A 291 -4.73 -0.69 14.66
N SER A 292 -4.67 0.64 14.71
CA SER A 292 -3.68 1.47 14.00
C SER A 292 -3.44 2.77 14.74
N ALA A 293 -2.24 3.38 14.64
CA ALA A 293 -1.99 4.72 15.17
C ALA A 293 -1.88 5.79 14.06
N VAL A 294 -2.20 5.45 12.82
CA VAL A 294 -2.17 6.37 11.68
C VAL A 294 -3.55 6.46 11.05
N LYS A 295 -3.91 7.63 10.51
CA LYS A 295 -5.19 7.81 9.80
C LYS A 295 -5.22 6.90 8.58
N THR A 296 -6.34 6.22 8.36
CA THR A 296 -6.58 5.32 7.22
C THR A 296 -7.95 5.60 6.60
N GLU A 297 -8.32 4.84 5.56
CA GLU A 297 -9.69 4.85 5.02
C GLU A 297 -10.73 4.43 6.08
N LEU A 298 -10.34 3.56 7.01
CA LEU A 298 -11.25 3.01 8.02
C LEU A 298 -11.74 4.10 8.99
N ASP A 299 -10.94 5.15 9.21
CA ASP A 299 -11.32 6.32 10.00
C ASP A 299 -12.56 7.05 9.45
N SER A 300 -12.83 6.94 8.15
CA SER A 300 -13.96 7.63 7.50
C SER A 300 -15.26 6.83 7.46
N LEU A 301 -15.27 5.62 8.02
CA LEU A 301 -16.43 4.75 8.01
C LEU A 301 -17.32 5.03 9.22
N THR A 302 -18.52 5.54 9.00
CA THR A 302 -19.46 5.97 10.07
C THR A 302 -19.96 4.83 10.95
N ASP A 303 -19.97 3.60 10.45
CA ASP A 303 -20.59 2.43 11.10
C ASP A 303 -19.69 1.19 11.07
N PHE A 304 -18.39 1.38 11.28
CA PHE A 304 -17.42 0.29 11.26
C PHE A 304 -16.80 0.06 12.66
N PRO A 305 -17.41 -0.78 13.52
CA PRO A 305 -16.95 -0.97 14.91
C PRO A 305 -15.70 -1.84 15.03
N TYR A 306 -15.11 -2.27 13.90
CA TYR A 306 -14.00 -3.22 13.84
C TYR A 306 -12.64 -2.55 13.58
N TYR A 307 -12.56 -1.24 13.82
CA TYR A 307 -11.33 -0.46 13.74
C TYR A 307 -11.16 0.41 14.98
N LEU A 308 -9.97 0.37 15.58
CA LEU A 308 -9.57 1.27 16.66
C LEU A 308 -8.37 2.09 16.23
N LYS A 309 -8.51 3.40 16.36
CA LYS A 309 -7.39 4.33 16.20
C LYS A 309 -6.78 4.68 17.54
N LEU A 310 -5.47 4.45 17.65
CA LEU A 310 -4.64 4.76 18.80
C LEU A 310 -3.91 6.11 18.60
N PRO A 311 -3.38 6.73 19.67
CA PRO A 311 -2.61 7.98 19.59
C PRO A 311 -1.38 7.87 18.67
N ALA A 312 -1.17 8.90 17.85
CA ALA A 312 -0.09 8.98 16.85
C ALA A 312 1.18 9.67 17.40
N ASP A 313 1.67 9.21 18.54
CA ASP A 313 2.82 9.75 19.27
C ASP A 313 3.78 8.63 19.72
N ASP A 314 4.77 8.93 20.58
CA ASP A 314 5.72 7.94 21.09
C ASP A 314 5.36 7.38 22.47
N SER A 315 4.13 7.61 22.95
CA SER A 315 3.66 6.96 24.18
C SER A 315 3.61 5.44 24.00
N ASP A 316 3.74 4.70 25.10
CA ASP A 316 3.41 3.28 25.09
C ASP A 316 1.93 3.08 24.75
N ILE A 317 1.60 1.94 24.14
CA ILE A 317 0.20 1.63 23.81
C ILE A 317 -0.54 1.20 25.08
N GLU A 318 -1.64 1.88 25.39
CA GLU A 318 -2.54 1.50 26.48
C GLU A 318 -3.27 0.18 26.16
N ILE A 319 -2.87 -0.90 26.82
CA ILE A 319 -3.45 -2.24 26.60
C ILE A 319 -4.93 -2.29 26.99
N ASP A 320 -5.35 -1.54 28.01
CA ASP A 320 -6.75 -1.43 28.40
C ASP A 320 -7.65 -0.88 27.28
N ALA A 321 -7.13 -0.01 26.42
CA ALA A 321 -7.88 0.48 25.26
C ALA A 321 -8.11 -0.64 24.23
N ILE A 322 -7.13 -1.52 24.04
CA ILE A 322 -7.24 -2.71 23.17
C ILE A 322 -8.22 -3.72 23.78
N ILE A 323 -8.19 -3.93 25.09
CA ILE A 323 -9.12 -4.83 25.80
C ILE A 323 -10.55 -4.33 25.68
N LYS A 324 -10.81 -3.05 25.97
CA LYS A 324 -12.16 -2.45 25.79
C LYS A 324 -12.67 -2.59 24.36
N PHE A 325 -11.79 -2.44 23.38
CA PHE A 325 -12.12 -2.66 21.98
C PHE A 325 -12.42 -4.13 21.66
N TYR A 326 -11.62 -5.05 22.20
CA TYR A 326 -11.85 -6.48 22.09
C TYR A 326 -13.22 -6.89 22.67
N GLU A 327 -13.51 -6.48 23.90
CA GLU A 327 -14.78 -6.77 24.58
C GLU A 327 -15.97 -6.21 23.81
N LYS A 328 -15.87 -4.96 23.33
CA LYS A 328 -16.90 -4.34 22.48
C LYS A 328 -17.20 -5.18 21.23
N ILE A 329 -16.19 -5.83 20.66
CA ILE A 329 -16.35 -6.63 19.44
C ILE A 329 -16.83 -8.04 19.75
N TYR A 330 -16.27 -8.72 20.75
CA TYR A 330 -16.43 -10.17 20.91
C TYR A 330 -17.32 -10.59 22.08
N LEU A 331 -17.50 -9.75 23.11
CA LEU A 331 -18.27 -10.13 24.29
C LEU A 331 -19.73 -10.40 23.91
N ASN A 332 -20.21 -11.61 24.19
CA ASN A 332 -21.55 -12.09 23.85
C ASN A 332 -21.89 -12.03 22.35
N LYS A 333 -20.89 -12.03 21.47
CA LYS A 333 -21.08 -11.99 20.01
C LYS A 333 -20.42 -13.18 19.33
N ASN A 334 -21.00 -13.56 18.19
CA ASN A 334 -20.48 -14.67 17.39
C ASN A 334 -19.29 -14.20 16.51
N ALA A 335 -18.13 -14.83 16.70
CA ALA A 335 -16.89 -14.51 15.98
C ALA A 335 -16.96 -14.75 14.45
N GLN A 336 -17.75 -15.73 14.00
CA GLN A 336 -17.96 -15.99 12.58
C GLN A 336 -18.76 -14.85 11.94
N MET A 337 -19.81 -14.38 12.62
CA MET A 337 -20.62 -13.25 12.17
C MET A 337 -19.78 -11.95 12.10
N ILE A 338 -18.92 -11.72 13.08
CA ILE A 338 -17.95 -10.61 13.08
C ILE A 338 -17.05 -10.68 11.83
N THR A 339 -16.48 -11.85 11.58
CA THR A 339 -15.62 -12.11 10.41
C THR A 339 -16.35 -11.79 9.10
N LEU A 340 -17.58 -12.29 8.95
CA LEU A 340 -18.41 -12.05 7.76
C LEU A 340 -18.79 -10.57 7.61
N ASN A 341 -19.17 -9.89 8.69
CA ASN A 341 -19.54 -8.47 8.67
C ASN A 341 -18.38 -7.59 8.22
N ILE A 342 -17.18 -7.83 8.78
CA ILE A 342 -15.97 -7.12 8.36
C ILE A 342 -15.76 -7.30 6.86
N ARG A 343 -15.71 -8.55 6.39
CA ARG A 343 -15.47 -8.87 4.98
C ARG A 343 -16.50 -8.23 4.04
N ASN A 344 -17.78 -8.36 4.36
CA ASN A 344 -18.87 -7.83 3.53
C ASN A 344 -18.83 -6.32 3.42
N TYR A 345 -18.50 -5.64 4.52
CA TYR A 345 -18.36 -4.19 4.54
C TYR A 345 -17.15 -3.75 3.71
N THR A 346 -15.98 -4.37 3.95
CA THR A 346 -14.72 -3.89 3.38
C THR A 346 -14.45 -4.38 1.95
N LYS A 347 -15.09 -5.45 1.48
CA LYS A 347 -14.96 -5.93 0.07
C LYS A 347 -15.35 -4.84 -0.92
N LYS A 348 -16.42 -4.08 -0.62
CA LYS A 348 -16.91 -2.98 -1.48
C LYS A 348 -15.98 -1.76 -1.52
N LEU A 349 -14.92 -1.75 -0.70
CA LEU A 349 -13.97 -0.64 -0.59
C LEU A 349 -12.58 -1.04 -1.05
N PHE A 350 -12.13 -2.25 -0.67
CA PHE A 350 -10.72 -2.67 -0.80
C PHE A 350 -10.53 -3.88 -1.72
N ASP A 351 -11.58 -4.40 -2.34
CA ASP A 351 -11.39 -5.29 -3.48
C ASP A 351 -11.01 -4.47 -4.71
N TYR A 352 -10.13 -5.02 -5.55
CA TYR A 352 -9.63 -4.33 -6.75
C TYR A 352 -10.73 -3.89 -7.70
N GLU A 353 -11.87 -4.59 -7.77
CA GLU A 353 -12.99 -4.16 -8.59
C GLU A 353 -13.49 -2.77 -8.15
N PHE A 354 -13.65 -2.59 -6.84
CA PHE A 354 -14.28 -1.39 -6.28
C PHE A 354 -13.27 -0.29 -5.97
N GLY A 355 -12.15 -0.62 -5.33
CA GLY A 355 -11.17 0.35 -4.85
C GLY A 355 -10.18 0.83 -5.91
N PHE A 356 -10.11 0.15 -7.07
CA PHE A 356 -9.14 0.45 -8.12
C PHE A 356 -9.76 0.52 -9.53
N GLU A 357 -10.38 -0.55 -10.02
CA GLU A 357 -10.90 -0.63 -11.40
C GLU A 357 -12.00 0.42 -11.65
N ARG A 358 -13.04 0.43 -10.82
CA ARG A 358 -14.19 1.34 -10.98
C ARG A 358 -13.79 2.82 -10.98
N PRO A 359 -12.93 3.33 -10.06
CA PRO A 359 -12.43 4.70 -10.11
C PRO A 359 -11.75 5.06 -11.43
N VAL A 360 -10.85 4.18 -11.91
CA VAL A 360 -10.14 4.39 -13.19
C VAL A 360 -11.13 4.37 -14.35
N LYS A 361 -11.99 3.35 -14.42
CA LYS A 361 -13.02 3.20 -15.47
C LYS A 361 -13.98 4.37 -15.52
N LYS A 362 -14.46 4.85 -14.36
CA LYS A 362 -15.36 6.01 -14.25
C LYS A 362 -14.71 7.25 -14.86
N TYR A 363 -13.44 7.49 -14.57
CA TYR A 363 -12.72 8.63 -15.13
C TYR A 363 -12.53 8.51 -16.65
N LEU A 364 -12.09 7.34 -17.11
CA LEU A 364 -11.88 7.06 -18.53
C LEU A 364 -13.17 7.20 -19.36
N ASN A 365 -14.29 6.68 -18.85
CA ASN A 365 -15.61 6.82 -19.51
C ASN A 365 -16.07 8.28 -19.57
N LYS A 366 -15.90 9.06 -18.48
CA LYS A 366 -16.27 10.48 -18.46
C LYS A 366 -15.54 11.27 -19.54
N LYS A 367 -14.25 11.00 -19.75
CA LYS A 367 -13.46 11.69 -20.80
C LYS A 367 -13.89 11.31 -22.20
N ARG A 368 -14.39 10.09 -22.42
CA ARG A 368 -14.90 9.65 -23.72
C ARG A 368 -16.24 10.29 -24.09
N CYS A 369 -17.09 10.63 -23.12
CA CYS A 369 -18.36 11.32 -23.37
C CYS A 369 -18.24 12.84 -23.62
N VAL A 370 -17.07 13.43 -23.37
CA VAL A 370 -16.79 14.86 -23.59
C VAL A 370 -16.07 15.08 -24.93
N LYS A 371 -15.64 14.00 -25.58
CA LYS A 371 -15.20 13.96 -26.98
C LYS A 371 -16.41 13.66 -27.86
#